data_AF-A0A8T1GSU6-F1
#
_entry.id   AF-A0A8T1GSU6-F1
#
_cell.length_a   1.000
_cell.length_b   1.000
_cell.length_c   1.000
_cell.angle_alpha   90.00
_cell.angle_beta   90.00
_cell.angle_gamma   90.00
#
_symmetry.space_group_name_H-M   'P 1'
#
loop_
_entity.id
_entity.type
_entity.pdbx_description
1 polymer ?
#
loop_
_entity_poly.entity_id
_entity_poly.type
_entity_poly.pdbx_seq_one_letter_code
_entity_poly.pdbx_strand_id
1 'polypeptide(L)'
;MPSEEDDAVSTYPTICATQARSLLRRAVPISVDGSNDLGMSASAAAVRICEQATSDAPSKCLADTQHNRALSTKLRVQLCQRATSNSPQLCVRSLRKFVHVRRMGIDDAVMICRQTESPGPAECAAELFRATAFVTGKIAAQLCHATKTLEPARCFVDSPTFFDDELKVLLCNQAESSAPASCAAYMISRFTNQPSMKVSLCRGATSAAPAACAIEAPFGMDETSVVELCRSAESIAPASGFSAPNHLLYALPRPLYELFTMDMPRAEMSAWALLGLKEGESSRAVIRRAYHQRSLQWHPDKWHALAAALPPVWQQELVGIYALITQAYDQLTR
;
A
#
# COMPACT_ATOMS: atom_id res chain seq x y z
N MET A 1 35.34 -11.93 -35.01
CA MET A 1 35.88 -10.63 -35.47
C MET A 1 35.38 -9.58 -34.51
N PRO A 2 36.23 -9.04 -33.62
CA PRO A 2 35.88 -7.87 -32.83
C PRO A 2 35.81 -6.67 -33.78
N SER A 3 34.65 -6.04 -33.87
CA SER A 3 34.51 -4.73 -34.51
C SER A 3 35.27 -3.73 -33.67
N GLU A 4 36.37 -3.20 -34.21
CA GLU A 4 37.00 -1.96 -33.74
C GLU A 4 35.98 -0.83 -33.92
N GLU A 5 35.07 -0.66 -32.96
CA GLU A 5 34.35 0.59 -32.78
C GLU A 5 35.37 1.58 -32.21
N ASP A 6 35.94 2.38 -33.11
CA ASP A 6 36.76 3.53 -32.76
C ASP A 6 36.04 4.37 -31.69
N ASP A 7 36.69 4.52 -30.53
CA ASP A 7 36.32 5.41 -29.43
C ASP A 7 36.37 6.88 -29.90
N ALA A 8 35.38 7.29 -30.70
CA ALA A 8 35.19 8.68 -31.08
C ALA A 8 34.90 9.47 -29.80
N VAL A 9 35.89 10.25 -29.35
CA VAL A 9 35.79 11.14 -28.18
C VAL A 9 34.51 11.97 -28.32
N SER A 10 33.52 11.69 -27.47
CA SER A 10 32.23 12.36 -27.48
C SER A 10 32.41 13.88 -27.29
N THR A 11 32.08 14.66 -28.32
CA THR A 11 32.17 16.12 -28.30
C THR A 11 30.96 16.77 -27.62
N TYR A 12 29.93 16.00 -27.26
CA TYR A 12 28.68 16.48 -26.69
C TYR A 12 28.84 17.24 -25.36
N PRO A 13 29.63 16.77 -24.37
CA PRO A 13 29.79 17.49 -23.12
C PRO A 13 30.34 18.91 -23.31
N THR A 14 31.28 19.10 -24.23
CA THR A 14 31.90 20.41 -24.52
C THR A 14 30.91 21.38 -25.17
N ILE A 15 30.14 20.90 -26.16
CA ILE A 15 29.11 21.70 -26.84
C ILE A 15 28.01 22.10 -25.85
N CYS A 16 27.51 21.12 -25.09
CA CYS A 16 26.51 21.33 -24.04
C CYS A 16 26.99 22.36 -23.01
N ALA A 17 28.20 22.20 -22.46
CA ALA A 17 28.73 23.08 -21.42
C ALA A 17 28.91 24.52 -21.91
N THR A 18 29.34 24.71 -23.17
CA THR A 18 29.50 26.04 -23.77
C THR A 18 28.15 26.75 -23.88
N GLN A 19 27.12 26.05 -24.37
CA GLN A 19 25.76 26.59 -24.47
C GLN A 19 25.15 26.87 -23.08
N ALA A 20 25.22 25.90 -22.17
CA ALA A 20 24.71 26.02 -20.81
C ALA A 20 25.35 27.20 -20.06
N ARG A 21 26.67 27.41 -20.21
CA ARG A 21 27.37 28.55 -19.61
C ARG A 21 26.83 29.89 -20.10
N SER A 22 26.56 30.02 -21.40
CA SER A 22 25.99 31.25 -21.98
C SER A 22 24.59 31.54 -21.41
N LEU A 23 23.75 30.51 -21.34
CA LEU A 23 22.39 30.62 -20.78
C LEU A 23 22.40 30.98 -19.29
N LEU A 24 23.24 30.30 -18.49
CA LEU A 24 23.36 30.57 -17.07
C LEU A 24 23.89 31.98 -16.78
N ARG A 25 24.85 32.48 -17.57
CA ARG A 25 25.34 33.86 -17.45
C ARG A 25 24.26 34.91 -17.69
N ARG A 26 23.31 34.66 -18.59
CA ARG A 26 22.16 35.54 -18.83
C ARG A 26 21.12 35.46 -17.73
N ALA A 27 20.97 34.29 -17.11
CA ALA A 27 19.95 34.02 -16.10
C ALA A 27 20.35 34.46 -14.68
N VAL A 28 21.64 34.63 -14.39
CA VAL A 28 22.12 35.15 -13.11
C VAL A 28 22.13 36.68 -13.21
N PRO A 29 21.14 37.39 -12.61
CA PRO A 29 21.26 38.82 -12.45
C PRO A 29 22.52 39.10 -11.64
N ILE A 30 23.28 40.12 -12.01
CA ILE A 30 24.42 40.61 -11.23
C ILE A 30 23.82 41.15 -9.92
N SER A 31 23.70 40.28 -8.92
CA SER A 31 23.23 40.66 -7.60
C SER A 31 24.34 41.48 -6.95
N VAL A 32 24.02 42.74 -6.62
CA VAL A 32 24.95 43.69 -5.99
C VAL A 32 25.42 43.18 -4.62
N ASP A 33 24.62 42.34 -3.97
CA ASP A 33 24.88 41.82 -2.62
C ASP A 33 25.78 40.56 -2.59
N GLY A 34 26.33 40.12 -3.73
CA GLY A 34 27.31 39.03 -3.78
C GLY A 34 26.78 37.62 -3.42
N SER A 35 25.53 37.50 -2.96
CA SER A 35 24.88 36.22 -2.70
C SER A 35 24.40 35.58 -4.01
N ASN A 36 25.22 34.67 -4.55
CA ASN A 36 24.83 33.84 -5.68
C ASN A 36 23.95 32.68 -5.20
N ASP A 37 22.67 32.70 -5.56
CA ASP A 37 21.68 31.64 -5.28
C ASP A 37 22.11 30.23 -5.75
N LEU A 38 23.05 30.17 -6.69
CA LEU A 38 23.67 28.93 -7.18
C LEU A 38 24.68 28.31 -6.22
N GLY A 39 25.33 29.10 -5.36
CA GLY A 39 26.48 28.67 -4.57
C GLY A 39 27.72 28.26 -5.41
N MET A 40 27.71 28.49 -6.72
CA MET A 40 28.80 28.16 -7.65
C MET A 40 28.80 29.06 -8.88
N SER A 41 29.92 29.09 -9.62
CA SER A 41 30.03 29.86 -10.87
C SER A 41 29.17 29.25 -11.99
N ALA A 42 28.76 30.09 -12.96
CA ALA A 42 28.02 29.63 -14.14
C ALA A 42 28.77 28.55 -14.94
N SER A 43 30.11 28.61 -14.98
CA SER A 43 30.93 27.60 -15.63
C SER A 43 30.87 26.26 -14.90
N ALA A 44 30.98 26.27 -13.56
CA ALA A 44 30.90 25.04 -12.75
C ALA A 44 29.52 24.38 -12.86
N ALA A 45 28.45 25.19 -12.82
CA ALA A 45 27.09 24.71 -13.04
C ALA A 45 26.89 24.13 -14.45
N ALA A 46 27.46 24.76 -15.48
CA ALA A 46 27.40 24.24 -16.86
C ALA A 46 28.10 22.88 -16.99
N VAL A 47 29.28 22.71 -16.37
CA VAL A 47 29.97 21.42 -16.33
C VAL A 47 29.11 20.37 -15.63
N ARG A 48 28.55 20.68 -14.45
CA ARG A 48 27.70 19.74 -13.69
C ARG A 48 26.46 19.27 -14.46
N ILE A 49 25.89 20.12 -15.31
CA ILE A 49 24.73 19.76 -16.14
C ILE A 49 25.13 18.84 -17.29
N CYS A 50 26.32 19.07 -17.86
CA CYS A 50 26.74 18.47 -19.12
C CYS A 50 27.78 17.35 -19.00
N GLU A 51 28.32 17.08 -17.80
CA GLU A 51 29.38 16.09 -17.56
C GLU A 51 29.04 14.67 -18.05
N GLN A 52 27.76 14.31 -18.03
CA GLN A 52 27.23 13.00 -18.45
C GLN A 52 26.31 13.12 -19.67
N ALA A 53 26.38 14.24 -20.40
CA ALA A 53 25.50 14.48 -21.54
C ALA A 53 25.90 13.61 -22.74
N THR A 54 24.96 12.80 -23.22
CA THR A 54 25.07 12.06 -24.48
C THR A 54 24.45 12.82 -25.66
N SER A 55 23.87 13.99 -25.41
CA SER A 55 23.24 14.86 -26.41
C SER A 55 23.23 16.33 -25.94
N ASP A 56 22.67 17.23 -26.74
CA ASP A 56 22.44 18.64 -26.38
C ASP A 56 21.14 18.86 -25.59
N ALA A 57 20.46 17.79 -25.14
CA ALA A 57 19.21 17.89 -24.39
C ALA A 57 19.31 18.70 -23.09
N PRO A 58 20.38 18.61 -22.27
CA PRO A 58 20.48 19.42 -21.06
C PRO A 58 20.54 20.93 -21.33
N SER A 59 21.27 21.36 -22.36
CA SER A 59 21.34 22.78 -22.75
C SER A 59 20.03 23.27 -23.36
N LYS A 60 19.34 22.45 -24.16
CA LYS A 60 17.97 22.73 -24.66
C LYS A 60 16.97 22.87 -23.51
N CYS A 61 16.99 21.96 -22.53
CA CYS A 61 16.16 22.06 -21.33
C CYS A 61 16.38 23.38 -20.57
N LEU A 62 17.64 23.83 -20.43
CA LEU A 62 17.94 25.13 -19.82
C LEU A 62 17.38 26.30 -20.62
N ALA A 63 17.53 26.28 -21.95
CA ALA A 63 17.01 27.32 -22.83
C ALA A 63 15.49 27.43 -22.70
N ASP A 64 14.79 26.30 -22.70
CA ASP A 64 13.33 26.24 -22.63
C ASP A 64 12.76 26.62 -21.25
N THR A 65 13.58 26.58 -20.20
CA THR A 65 13.19 26.97 -18.83
C THR A 65 13.59 28.41 -18.47
N GLN A 66 14.31 29.13 -19.35
CA GLN A 66 14.83 30.47 -19.07
C GLN A 66 13.72 31.51 -18.78
N HIS A 67 12.56 31.36 -19.42
CA HIS A 67 11.44 32.29 -19.27
C HIS A 67 10.53 31.94 -18.09
N ASN A 68 10.76 30.80 -17.42
CA ASN A 68 9.96 30.42 -16.27
C ASN A 68 10.49 31.12 -15.02
N ARG A 69 9.82 32.22 -14.63
CA ARG A 69 10.16 33.02 -13.45
C ARG A 69 9.99 32.28 -12.12
N ALA A 70 9.23 31.19 -12.07
CA ALA A 70 9.05 30.41 -10.84
C ALA A 70 10.28 29.52 -10.55
N LEU A 71 11.09 29.20 -11.56
CA LEU A 71 12.29 28.40 -11.39
C LEU A 71 13.49 29.29 -11.05
N SER A 72 14.06 29.09 -9.86
CA SER A 72 15.38 29.65 -9.55
C SER A 72 16.46 29.03 -10.43
N THR A 73 17.62 29.70 -10.56
CA THR A 73 18.71 29.16 -11.36
C THR A 73 19.22 27.82 -10.82
N LYS A 74 19.22 27.65 -9.49
CA LYS A 74 19.51 26.37 -8.83
C LYS A 74 18.52 25.26 -9.22
N LEU A 75 17.22 25.57 -9.25
CA LEU A 75 16.20 24.61 -9.65
C LEU A 75 16.27 24.25 -11.15
N ARG A 76 16.61 25.20 -12.03
CA ARG A 76 16.84 24.91 -13.46
C ARG A 76 18.00 23.93 -13.64
N VAL A 77 19.09 24.13 -12.91
CA VAL A 77 20.25 23.21 -12.91
C VAL A 77 19.81 21.82 -12.47
N GLN A 78 19.08 21.70 -11.36
CA GLN A 78 18.60 20.41 -10.85
C GLN A 78 17.63 19.70 -11.82
N LEU A 79 16.75 20.45 -12.47
CA LEU A 79 15.76 19.91 -13.40
C LEU A 79 16.42 19.37 -14.68
N CYS A 80 17.39 20.10 -15.23
CA CYS A 80 18.01 19.78 -16.52
C CYS A 80 19.26 18.90 -16.41
N GLN A 81 19.76 18.63 -15.19
CA GLN A 81 20.87 17.71 -14.97
C GLN A 81 20.49 16.31 -15.46
N ARG A 82 21.32 15.71 -16.33
CA ARG A 82 21.10 14.39 -16.97
C ARG A 82 19.84 14.29 -17.83
N ALA A 83 19.31 15.41 -18.32
CA ALA A 83 18.20 15.36 -19.28
C ALA A 83 18.65 14.70 -20.58
N THR A 84 17.95 13.67 -21.02
CA THR A 84 18.16 13.00 -22.32
C THR A 84 17.24 13.56 -23.42
N SER A 85 16.21 14.32 -23.02
CA SER A 85 15.21 14.96 -23.88
C SER A 85 14.69 16.26 -23.25
N ASN A 86 13.67 16.88 -23.85
CA ASN A 86 12.95 18.03 -23.27
C ASN A 86 11.84 17.63 -22.27
N SER A 87 11.69 16.34 -21.98
CA SER A 87 10.63 15.82 -21.09
C SER A 87 10.62 16.44 -19.68
N PRO A 88 11.75 16.72 -18.99
CA PRO A 88 11.73 17.39 -17.69
C PRO A 88 11.06 18.77 -17.72
N GLN A 89 11.30 19.54 -18.79
CA GLN A 89 10.71 20.88 -18.96
C GLN A 89 9.20 20.79 -19.25
N LEU A 90 8.80 19.86 -20.12
CA LEU A 90 7.38 19.61 -20.41
C LEU A 90 6.62 19.13 -19.16
N CYS A 91 7.23 18.27 -18.36
CA CYS A 91 6.68 17.79 -17.10
C CYS A 91 6.41 18.95 -16.12
N VAL A 92 7.39 19.83 -15.87
CA VAL A 92 7.18 20.99 -14.98
C VAL A 92 6.13 21.95 -15.53
N ARG A 93 6.09 22.14 -16.85
CA ARG A 93 5.06 22.96 -17.50
C ARG A 93 3.65 22.42 -17.22
N SER A 94 3.46 21.09 -17.28
CA SER A 94 2.19 20.42 -16.98
C SER A 94 1.77 20.55 -15.51
N LEU A 95 2.74 20.59 -14.59
CA LEU A 95 2.49 20.77 -13.15
C LEU A 95 2.22 22.21 -12.71
N ARG A 96 2.52 23.19 -13.57
CA ARG A 96 2.42 24.62 -13.25
C ARG A 96 1.05 25.04 -12.72
N LYS A 97 -0.03 24.41 -13.21
CA LYS A 97 -1.40 24.69 -12.72
C LYS A 97 -1.55 24.38 -11.23
N PHE A 98 -0.92 23.31 -10.73
CA PHE A 98 -0.95 22.91 -9.32
C PHE A 98 -0.07 23.78 -8.43
N VAL A 99 1.06 24.25 -8.97
CA VAL A 99 1.93 25.24 -8.31
C VAL A 99 1.18 26.57 -8.11
N HIS A 100 0.47 27.04 -9.15
CA HIS A 100 -0.28 28.30 -9.07
C HIS A 100 -1.40 28.28 -8.04
N VAL A 101 -2.12 27.15 -7.93
CA VAL A 101 -3.15 26.97 -6.88
C VAL A 101 -2.56 26.58 -5.51
N ARG A 102 -1.24 26.68 -5.33
CA ARG A 102 -0.50 26.41 -4.08
C ARG A 102 -0.71 25.01 -3.51
N ARG A 103 -1.06 24.03 -4.34
CA ARG A 103 -1.14 22.62 -3.91
C ARG A 103 0.21 21.92 -3.93
N MET A 104 1.21 22.52 -4.57
CA MET A 104 2.54 21.96 -4.76
C MET A 104 3.60 23.07 -4.79
N GLY A 105 4.72 22.87 -4.10
CA GLY A 105 5.88 23.76 -4.21
C GLY A 105 6.61 23.59 -5.54
N ILE A 106 7.34 24.61 -6.00
CA ILE A 106 8.12 24.48 -7.23
C ILE A 106 9.27 23.47 -7.06
N ASP A 107 9.85 23.36 -5.85
CA ASP A 107 10.86 22.35 -5.52
C ASP A 107 10.32 20.92 -5.66
N ASP A 108 9.09 20.67 -5.19
CA ASP A 108 8.41 19.37 -5.35
C ASP A 108 8.16 19.05 -6.83
N ALA A 109 7.73 20.03 -7.62
CA ALA A 109 7.53 19.85 -9.06
C ALA A 109 8.84 19.50 -9.79
N VAL A 110 9.95 20.15 -9.41
CA VAL A 110 11.28 19.81 -9.95
C VAL A 110 11.73 18.42 -9.48
N MET A 111 11.45 18.04 -8.23
CA MET A 111 11.74 16.70 -7.73
C MET A 111 10.99 15.61 -8.53
N ILE A 112 9.72 15.84 -8.86
CA ILE A 112 8.91 14.93 -9.70
C ILE A 112 9.53 14.79 -11.09
N CYS A 113 9.88 15.92 -11.72
CA CYS A 113 10.17 15.99 -13.14
C CYS A 113 11.65 15.82 -13.51
N ARG A 114 12.59 15.85 -12.56
CA ARG A 114 14.00 15.62 -12.86
C ARG A 114 14.20 14.19 -13.40
N GLN A 115 15.10 14.04 -14.38
CA GLN A 115 15.47 12.75 -14.98
C GLN A 115 14.30 11.97 -15.63
N THR A 116 13.18 12.62 -15.93
CA THR A 116 12.07 11.97 -16.63
C THR A 116 12.33 11.89 -18.13
N GLU A 117 11.96 10.76 -18.72
CA GLU A 117 11.96 10.55 -20.18
C GLU A 117 10.59 10.86 -20.80
N SER A 118 9.53 10.94 -19.98
CA SER A 118 8.14 11.08 -20.42
C SER A 118 7.34 12.09 -19.56
N PRO A 119 6.11 12.47 -19.95
CA PRO A 119 5.23 13.26 -19.10
C PRO A 119 4.57 12.46 -17.95
N GLY A 120 4.84 11.15 -17.83
CA GLY A 120 4.23 10.24 -16.85
C GLY A 120 4.24 10.75 -15.39
N PRO A 121 5.35 11.33 -14.87
CA PRO A 121 5.37 11.89 -13.52
C PRO A 121 4.35 13.02 -13.30
N ALA A 122 4.13 13.86 -14.32
CA ALA A 122 3.14 14.93 -14.24
C ALA A 122 1.70 14.39 -14.31
N GLU A 123 1.46 13.35 -15.11
CA GLU A 123 0.16 12.67 -15.20
C GLU A 123 -0.21 11.97 -13.89
N CYS A 124 0.75 11.25 -13.29
CA CYS A 124 0.61 10.64 -11.96
C CYS A 124 0.22 11.68 -10.89
N ALA A 125 0.97 12.79 -10.79
CA ALA A 125 0.67 13.82 -9.80
C ALA A 125 -0.67 14.51 -10.07
N ALA A 126 -1.03 14.71 -11.34
CA ALA A 126 -2.32 15.27 -11.71
C ALA A 126 -3.50 14.37 -11.29
N GLU A 127 -3.36 13.05 -11.45
CA GLU A 127 -4.35 12.07 -11.01
C GLU A 127 -4.49 12.07 -9.49
N LEU A 128 -3.36 12.06 -8.77
CA LEU A 128 -3.33 12.09 -7.31
C LEU A 128 -4.06 13.32 -6.74
N PHE A 129 -3.80 14.51 -7.30
CA PHE A 129 -4.47 15.74 -6.88
C PHE A 129 -5.94 15.83 -7.30
N ARG A 130 -6.34 15.11 -8.34
CA ARG A 130 -7.75 15.02 -8.75
C ARG A 130 -8.52 14.13 -7.77
N ALA A 131 -7.96 12.99 -7.40
CA ALA A 131 -8.61 12.00 -6.55
C ALA A 131 -8.61 12.40 -5.07
N THR A 132 -7.63 13.17 -4.61
CA THR A 132 -7.46 13.50 -3.19
C THR A 132 -7.24 15.01 -2.98
N ALA A 133 -7.96 15.61 -2.02
CA ALA A 133 -7.80 17.04 -1.70
C ALA A 133 -6.61 17.30 -0.77
N PHE A 134 -6.27 16.34 0.09
CA PHE A 134 -5.38 16.54 1.24
C PHE A 134 -3.91 16.21 0.99
N VAL A 135 -3.57 15.61 -0.16
CA VAL A 135 -2.19 15.22 -0.46
C VAL A 135 -1.31 16.45 -0.68
N THR A 136 -0.13 16.43 -0.05
CA THR A 136 0.89 17.47 -0.19
C THR A 136 1.77 17.27 -1.43
N GLY A 137 2.41 18.34 -1.90
CA GLY A 137 3.39 18.29 -2.98
C GLY A 137 4.54 17.31 -2.70
N LYS A 138 5.00 17.20 -1.44
CA LYS A 138 6.06 16.27 -1.02
C LYS A 138 5.66 14.81 -1.21
N ILE A 139 4.44 14.43 -0.83
CA ILE A 139 3.91 13.08 -1.02
C ILE A 139 3.79 12.76 -2.51
N ALA A 140 3.25 13.69 -3.30
CA ALA A 140 3.20 13.56 -4.75
C ALA A 140 4.61 13.39 -5.35
N ALA A 141 5.61 14.11 -4.82
CA ALA A 141 6.99 14.01 -5.27
C ALA A 141 7.64 12.67 -4.97
N GLN A 142 7.40 12.11 -3.79
CA GLN A 142 7.91 10.78 -3.45
C GLN A 142 7.24 9.68 -4.27
N LEU A 143 5.94 9.79 -4.53
CA LEU A 143 5.17 8.76 -5.21
C LEU A 143 5.34 8.77 -6.74
N CYS A 144 5.36 9.96 -7.34
CA CYS A 144 5.33 10.12 -8.80
C CYS A 144 6.72 10.38 -9.42
N HIS A 145 7.80 10.42 -8.64
CA HIS A 145 9.15 10.55 -9.20
C HIS A 145 9.52 9.33 -10.05
N ALA A 146 10.05 9.57 -11.25
CA ALA A 146 10.52 8.56 -12.21
C ALA A 146 9.45 7.55 -12.71
N THR A 147 8.16 7.74 -12.40
CA THR A 147 7.11 6.89 -12.94
C THR A 147 6.86 7.17 -14.43
N LYS A 148 6.56 6.12 -15.19
CA LYS A 148 6.15 6.24 -16.60
C LYS A 148 4.62 6.24 -16.75
N THR A 149 3.89 5.89 -15.69
CA THR A 149 2.43 5.69 -15.71
C THR A 149 1.77 6.39 -14.52
N LEU A 150 0.45 6.46 -14.54
CA LEU A 150 -0.39 6.98 -13.46
C LEU A 150 -0.72 5.96 -12.36
N GLU A 151 -0.22 4.72 -12.49
CA GLU A 151 -0.56 3.60 -11.60
C GLU A 151 -0.14 3.78 -10.14
N PRO A 152 1.01 4.41 -9.80
CA PRO A 152 1.32 4.73 -8.41
C PRO A 152 0.26 5.61 -7.73
N ALA A 153 -0.34 6.55 -8.46
CA ALA A 153 -1.41 7.40 -7.94
C ALA A 153 -2.71 6.61 -7.73
N ARG A 154 -3.08 5.72 -8.66
CA ARG A 154 -4.23 4.81 -8.50
C ARG A 154 -4.07 3.89 -7.31
N CYS A 155 -2.91 3.24 -7.20
CA CYS A 155 -2.56 2.43 -6.04
C CYS A 155 -2.71 3.23 -4.73
N PHE A 156 -2.22 4.47 -4.68
CA PHE A 156 -2.31 5.30 -3.48
C PHE A 156 -3.76 5.62 -3.09
N VAL A 157 -4.62 5.89 -4.08
CA VAL A 157 -6.05 6.18 -3.88
C VAL A 157 -6.80 4.93 -3.41
N ASP A 158 -6.52 3.77 -4.03
CA ASP A 158 -7.14 2.48 -3.70
C ASP A 158 -6.60 1.86 -2.40
N SER A 159 -5.50 2.39 -1.87
CA SER A 159 -4.88 1.88 -0.64
C SER A 159 -5.82 1.99 0.56
N PRO A 160 -5.78 1.02 1.49
CA PRO A 160 -6.68 1.02 2.64
C PRO A 160 -6.67 2.34 3.42
N THR A 161 -7.85 2.81 3.82
CA THR A 161 -8.02 4.12 4.46
C THR A 161 -7.35 4.23 5.83
N PHE A 162 -7.07 3.11 6.48
CA PHE A 162 -6.34 3.05 7.76
C PHE A 162 -4.82 3.19 7.61
N PHE A 163 -4.28 3.22 6.39
CA PHE A 163 -2.89 3.62 6.16
C PHE A 163 -2.79 5.14 6.11
N ASP A 164 -1.78 5.67 6.80
CA ASP A 164 -1.36 7.05 6.59
C ASP A 164 -0.69 7.24 5.22
N ASP A 165 -0.48 8.49 4.83
CA ASP A 165 0.08 8.84 3.53
C ASP A 165 1.51 8.27 3.34
N GLU A 166 2.29 8.14 4.42
CA GLU A 166 3.66 7.64 4.38
C GLU A 166 3.70 6.14 4.05
N LEU A 167 2.85 5.34 4.70
CA LEU A 167 2.67 3.93 4.40
C LEU A 167 2.09 3.69 3.00
N LYS A 168 1.16 4.53 2.55
CA LYS A 168 0.64 4.48 1.17
C LYS A 168 1.73 4.77 0.14
N VAL A 169 2.61 5.74 0.39
CA VAL A 169 3.79 5.98 -0.46
C VAL A 169 4.70 4.75 -0.48
N LEU A 170 5.00 4.17 0.68
CA LEU A 170 5.86 2.97 0.75
C LEU A 170 5.27 1.77 0.00
N LEU A 171 3.95 1.60 0.04
CA LEU A 171 3.24 0.53 -0.67
C LEU A 171 3.25 0.74 -2.19
N CYS A 172 2.98 1.97 -2.64
CA CYS A 172 2.65 2.27 -4.03
C CYS A 172 3.78 2.90 -4.85
N ASN A 173 4.91 3.23 -4.24
CA ASN A 173 6.07 3.75 -4.97
C ASN A 173 6.54 2.73 -6.02
N GLN A 174 6.60 3.17 -7.28
CA GLN A 174 6.91 2.36 -8.47
C GLN A 174 5.89 1.25 -8.80
N ALA A 175 4.65 1.34 -8.31
CA ALA A 175 3.63 0.37 -8.65
C ALA A 175 3.24 0.43 -10.14
N GLU A 176 3.18 -0.73 -10.79
CA GLU A 176 2.75 -0.87 -12.19
C GLU A 176 1.23 -1.06 -12.34
N SER A 177 0.51 -1.20 -11.23
CA SER A 177 -0.96 -1.31 -11.15
C SER A 177 -1.45 -0.97 -9.74
N SER A 178 -2.77 -1.02 -9.50
CA SER A 178 -3.35 -0.95 -8.15
C SER A 178 -3.30 -2.27 -7.36
N ALA A 179 -2.58 -3.28 -7.86
CA ALA A 179 -2.46 -4.58 -7.20
C ALA A 179 -1.83 -4.54 -5.78
N PRO A 180 -0.81 -3.70 -5.47
CA PRO A 180 -0.29 -3.59 -4.11
C PRO A 180 -1.37 -3.15 -3.10
N ALA A 181 -2.24 -2.22 -3.50
CA ALA A 181 -3.37 -1.77 -2.69
C ALA A 181 -4.40 -2.89 -2.49
N SER A 182 -4.75 -3.61 -3.56
CA SER A 182 -5.65 -4.78 -3.49
C SER A 182 -5.10 -5.88 -2.57
N CYS A 183 -3.80 -6.18 -2.68
CA CYS A 183 -3.09 -7.09 -1.80
C CYS A 183 -3.19 -6.66 -0.33
N ALA A 184 -2.90 -5.39 -0.03
CA ALA A 184 -2.95 -4.87 1.34
C ALA A 184 -4.38 -4.88 1.92
N ALA A 185 -5.39 -4.63 1.09
CA ALA A 185 -6.80 -4.66 1.47
C ALA A 185 -7.29 -6.08 1.80
N TYR A 186 -6.77 -7.11 1.12
CA TYR A 186 -7.14 -8.51 1.37
C TYR A 186 -6.63 -9.03 2.73
N MET A 187 -5.56 -8.44 3.27
CA MET A 187 -4.92 -8.82 4.53
C MET A 187 -5.63 -8.28 5.77
N ILE A 188 -6.90 -8.62 5.98
CA ILE A 188 -7.68 -8.13 7.14
C ILE A 188 -7.24 -8.80 8.44
N SER A 189 -7.12 -10.14 8.45
CA SER A 189 -7.02 -10.92 9.69
C SER A 189 -5.61 -11.32 10.12
N ARG A 190 -4.68 -11.60 9.18
CA ARG A 190 -3.35 -12.14 9.54
C ARG A 190 -2.43 -11.09 10.17
N PHE A 191 -2.55 -9.82 9.75
CA PHE A 191 -1.71 -8.71 10.23
C PHE A 191 -2.54 -7.53 10.75
N THR A 192 -3.59 -7.80 11.55
CA THR A 192 -4.60 -6.80 11.95
C THR A 192 -4.00 -5.48 12.43
N ASN A 193 -2.95 -5.54 13.26
CA ASN A 193 -2.33 -4.37 13.90
C ASN A 193 -0.90 -4.09 13.40
N GLN A 194 -0.50 -4.63 12.25
CA GLN A 194 0.86 -4.51 11.73
C GLN A 194 0.88 -3.97 10.29
N PRO A 195 0.56 -2.67 10.10
CA PRO A 195 0.46 -2.09 8.75
C PRO A 195 1.79 -2.12 7.99
N SER A 196 2.93 -1.97 8.68
CA SER A 196 4.27 -2.10 8.09
C SER A 196 4.55 -3.48 7.50
N MET A 197 4.02 -4.55 8.11
CA MET A 197 4.14 -5.92 7.60
C MET A 197 3.27 -6.13 6.36
N LYS A 198 2.05 -5.57 6.34
CA LYS A 198 1.21 -5.55 5.13
C LYS A 198 1.90 -4.83 3.96
N VAL A 199 2.51 -3.68 4.22
CA VAL A 199 3.29 -2.94 3.21
C VAL A 199 4.47 -3.77 2.72
N SER A 200 5.24 -4.37 3.63
CA SER A 200 6.40 -5.20 3.26
C SER A 200 6.01 -6.43 2.42
N LEU A 201 4.85 -7.03 2.70
CA LEU A 201 4.32 -8.15 1.94
C LEU A 201 3.85 -7.74 0.54
N CYS A 202 3.13 -6.62 0.44
CA CYS A 202 2.39 -6.25 -0.78
C CYS A 202 3.13 -5.27 -1.69
N ARG A 203 4.24 -4.69 -1.27
CA ARG A 203 5.02 -3.76 -2.08
C ARG A 203 5.58 -4.47 -3.33
N GLY A 204 5.24 -3.94 -4.50
CA GLY A 204 5.64 -4.51 -5.80
C GLY A 204 4.78 -5.69 -6.26
N ALA A 205 3.70 -6.02 -5.54
CA ALA A 205 2.79 -7.07 -5.96
C ALA A 205 2.09 -6.72 -7.29
N THR A 206 2.01 -7.69 -8.20
CA THR A 206 1.28 -7.59 -9.47
C THR A 206 -0.13 -8.19 -9.37
N SER A 207 -0.47 -8.83 -8.24
CA SER A 207 -1.79 -9.38 -7.93
C SER A 207 -2.03 -9.43 -6.42
N ALA A 208 -3.17 -9.98 -5.98
CA ALA A 208 -3.43 -10.26 -4.56
C ALA A 208 -2.80 -11.57 -4.06
N ALA A 209 -2.02 -12.27 -4.88
CA ALA A 209 -1.44 -13.58 -4.54
C ALA A 209 -0.52 -13.57 -3.31
N PRO A 210 0.32 -12.55 -3.04
CA PRO A 210 1.09 -12.48 -1.80
C PRO A 210 0.22 -12.50 -0.54
N ALA A 211 -0.93 -11.82 -0.58
CA ALA A 211 -1.88 -11.83 0.52
C ALA A 211 -2.55 -13.21 0.69
N ALA A 212 -2.96 -13.85 -0.41
CA ALA A 212 -3.51 -15.19 -0.37
C ALA A 212 -2.49 -16.21 0.19
N CYS A 213 -1.24 -16.15 -0.26
CA CYS A 213 -0.14 -16.95 0.30
C CYS A 213 0.00 -16.74 1.82
N ALA A 214 -0.02 -15.49 2.29
CA ALA A 214 0.14 -15.19 3.70
C ALA A 214 -1.05 -15.66 4.58
N ILE A 215 -2.25 -15.73 4.02
CA ILE A 215 -3.43 -16.29 4.69
C ILE A 215 -3.32 -17.81 4.83
N GLU A 216 -2.83 -18.50 3.80
CA GLU A 216 -2.60 -19.95 3.79
C GLU A 216 -1.33 -20.37 4.55
N ALA A 217 -0.48 -19.42 4.95
CA ALA A 217 0.74 -19.71 5.69
C ALA A 217 0.43 -20.39 7.04
N PRO A 218 1.20 -21.43 7.45
CA PRO A 218 0.93 -22.19 8.66
C PRO A 218 0.70 -21.33 9.91
N PHE A 219 -0.23 -21.78 10.76
CA PHE A 219 -0.41 -21.18 12.08
C PHE A 219 0.87 -21.39 12.91
N GLY A 220 1.34 -20.32 13.57
CA GLY A 220 2.57 -20.35 14.37
C GLY A 220 3.83 -19.89 13.65
N MET A 221 3.80 -19.71 12.32
CA MET A 221 4.87 -19.02 11.61
C MET A 221 4.84 -17.53 11.98
N ASP A 222 6.00 -17.01 12.40
CA ASP A 222 6.15 -15.59 12.73
C ASP A 222 5.93 -14.70 11.50
N GLU A 223 5.53 -13.46 11.74
CA GLU A 223 5.13 -12.54 10.68
C GLU A 223 6.25 -12.22 9.70
N THR A 224 7.52 -12.19 10.15
CA THR A 224 8.66 -11.92 9.27
C THR A 224 8.91 -13.07 8.30
N SER A 225 8.85 -14.31 8.78
CA SER A 225 8.92 -15.51 7.95
C SER A 225 7.78 -15.58 6.93
N VAL A 226 6.57 -15.18 7.31
CA VAL A 226 5.43 -15.11 6.36
C VAL A 226 5.68 -14.08 5.26
N VAL A 227 6.19 -12.89 5.60
CA VAL A 227 6.51 -11.85 4.61
C VAL A 227 7.60 -12.32 3.66
N GLU A 228 8.68 -12.93 4.19
CA GLU A 228 9.78 -13.44 3.37
C GLU A 228 9.31 -14.52 2.40
N LEU A 229 8.46 -15.43 2.87
CA LEU A 229 7.90 -16.52 2.07
C LEU A 229 6.97 -16.01 0.95
N CYS A 230 6.14 -15.01 1.23
CA CYS A 230 5.00 -14.67 0.37
C CYS A 230 5.14 -13.39 -0.46
N ARG A 231 6.12 -12.50 -0.22
CA ARG A 231 6.20 -11.17 -0.85
C ARG A 231 6.23 -11.14 -2.39
N SER A 232 6.69 -12.21 -3.02
CA SER A 232 6.76 -12.34 -4.49
C SER A 232 5.93 -13.51 -5.01
N ALA A 233 4.97 -13.99 -4.20
CA ALA A 233 4.17 -15.13 -4.57
C ALA A 233 3.21 -14.78 -5.70
N GLU A 234 3.23 -15.58 -6.77
CA GLU A 234 2.27 -15.50 -7.88
C GLU A 234 1.03 -16.37 -7.62
N SER A 235 1.06 -17.21 -6.58
CA SER A 235 -0.04 -18.07 -6.13
C SER A 235 0.11 -18.43 -4.65
N ILE A 236 -0.78 -19.26 -4.12
CA ILE A 236 -0.69 -19.79 -2.74
C ILE A 236 0.37 -20.90 -2.58
N ALA A 237 1.04 -21.32 -3.67
CA ALA A 237 1.95 -22.47 -3.67
C ALA A 237 3.05 -22.41 -2.60
N PRO A 238 3.73 -21.27 -2.34
CA PRO A 238 4.79 -21.21 -1.34
C PRO A 238 4.32 -21.59 0.07
N ALA A 239 3.10 -21.22 0.45
CA ALA A 239 2.51 -21.60 1.74
C ALA A 239 2.05 -23.08 1.77
N SER A 240 1.52 -23.57 0.65
CA SER A 240 1.01 -24.94 0.55
C SER A 240 2.09 -26.01 0.75
N GLY A 241 3.35 -25.72 0.39
CA GLY A 241 4.48 -26.63 0.58
C GLY A 241 4.86 -26.88 2.04
N PHE A 242 4.45 -25.99 2.96
CA PHE A 242 4.68 -26.14 4.41
C PHE A 242 3.47 -26.72 5.14
N SER A 243 2.32 -26.81 4.47
CA SER A 243 1.19 -27.55 5.00
C SER A 243 1.51 -29.04 4.89
N ALA A 244 1.90 -29.65 6.02
CA ALA A 244 2.18 -31.07 6.08
C ALA A 244 1.04 -31.85 5.37
N PRO A 245 1.33 -32.89 4.56
CA PRO A 245 0.33 -33.59 3.75
C PRO A 245 -0.79 -34.27 4.56
N ASN A 246 -0.72 -34.23 5.90
CA ASN A 246 -1.73 -34.74 6.81
C ASN A 246 -2.56 -33.66 7.53
N HIS A 247 -2.39 -32.37 7.21
CA HIS A 247 -3.23 -31.29 7.72
C HIS A 247 -4.44 -30.99 6.82
N LEU A 248 -5.09 -32.05 6.31
CA LEU A 248 -6.53 -32.05 5.98
C LEU A 248 -7.41 -31.96 7.25
N LEU A 249 -6.92 -31.33 8.32
CA LEU A 249 -7.76 -30.91 9.43
C LEU A 249 -8.37 -29.58 9.02
N TYR A 250 -9.42 -29.70 8.22
CA TYR A 250 -10.54 -28.78 8.06
C TYR A 250 -10.24 -27.33 8.44
N ALA A 251 -10.23 -26.43 7.46
CA ALA A 251 -10.73 -25.08 7.69
C ALA A 251 -12.19 -25.23 8.16
N LEU A 252 -12.37 -25.49 9.46
CA LEU A 252 -13.67 -25.61 10.09
C LEU A 252 -14.37 -24.29 9.80
N PRO A 253 -15.51 -24.29 9.07
CA PRO A 253 -16.32 -23.09 8.93
C PRO A 253 -16.42 -22.40 10.28
N ARG A 254 -16.27 -21.08 10.33
CA ARG A 254 -16.29 -20.29 11.57
C ARG A 254 -17.33 -20.76 12.61
N PRO A 255 -18.57 -21.15 12.22
CA PRO A 255 -19.53 -21.69 13.18
C PRO A 255 -19.10 -22.98 13.89
N LEU A 256 -18.34 -23.87 13.25
CA LEU A 256 -17.75 -25.06 13.88
C LEU A 256 -16.65 -24.66 14.86
N TYR A 257 -15.78 -23.71 14.51
CA TYR A 257 -14.78 -23.20 15.45
C TYR A 257 -15.44 -22.57 16.69
N GLU A 258 -16.48 -21.77 16.48
CA GLU A 258 -17.30 -21.21 17.57
C GLU A 258 -17.95 -22.33 18.39
N LEU A 259 -18.45 -23.40 17.77
CA LEU A 259 -19.02 -24.55 18.48
C LEU A 259 -17.99 -25.25 19.39
N PHE A 260 -16.76 -25.44 18.93
CA PHE A 260 -15.71 -26.12 19.71
C PHE A 260 -15.03 -25.24 20.76
N THR A 261 -15.25 -23.92 20.71
CA THR A 261 -14.69 -22.97 21.69
C THR A 261 -15.72 -22.50 22.72
N MET A 262 -16.99 -22.82 22.54
CA MET A 262 -18.05 -22.53 23.51
C MET A 262 -18.10 -23.61 24.60
N ASP A 263 -18.35 -23.20 25.86
CA ASP A 263 -18.68 -24.12 26.95
C ASP A 263 -20.00 -24.83 26.64
N MET A 264 -19.87 -26.08 26.20
CA MET A 264 -21.00 -26.92 25.79
C MET A 264 -21.83 -27.33 27.02
N PRO A 265 -23.16 -27.10 27.01
CA PRO A 265 -24.04 -27.53 28.08
C PRO A 265 -24.04 -29.05 28.24
N ARG A 266 -23.94 -29.53 29.47
CA ARG A 266 -23.89 -30.97 29.80
C ARG A 266 -24.94 -31.34 30.84
N ALA A 267 -25.38 -32.60 30.83
CA ALA A 267 -26.49 -33.06 31.65
C ALA A 267 -26.20 -32.98 33.17
N GLU A 268 -24.92 -33.03 33.57
CA GLU A 268 -24.50 -32.88 34.97
C GLU A 268 -24.57 -31.44 35.51
N MET A 269 -24.79 -30.45 34.64
CA MET A 269 -24.87 -29.05 35.06
C MET A 269 -26.20 -28.75 35.76
N SER A 270 -26.17 -27.90 36.79
CA SER A 270 -27.40 -27.42 37.44
C SER A 270 -28.24 -26.59 36.47
N ALA A 271 -29.54 -26.47 36.74
CA ALA A 271 -30.45 -25.66 35.91
C ALA A 271 -29.98 -24.19 35.80
N TRP A 272 -29.41 -23.64 36.89
CA TRP A 272 -28.79 -22.31 36.88
C TRP A 272 -27.58 -22.25 35.95
N ALA A 273 -26.68 -23.23 36.02
CA ALA A 273 -25.48 -23.28 35.17
C ALA A 273 -25.83 -23.44 33.68
N LEU A 274 -26.82 -24.28 33.34
CA LEU A 274 -27.32 -24.45 31.97
C LEU A 274 -27.85 -23.13 31.37
N LEU A 275 -28.48 -22.28 32.20
CA LEU A 275 -28.94 -20.96 31.77
C LEU A 275 -27.89 -19.84 31.93
N GLY A 276 -26.73 -20.11 32.53
CA GLY A 276 -25.72 -19.09 32.83
C GLY A 276 -26.14 -18.11 33.94
N LEU A 277 -26.92 -18.58 34.91
CA LEU A 277 -27.41 -17.82 36.05
C LEU A 277 -26.59 -18.13 37.31
N LYS A 278 -26.64 -17.22 38.30
CA LYS A 278 -26.14 -17.50 39.65
C LYS A 278 -27.08 -18.45 40.38
N GLU A 279 -26.54 -19.36 41.17
CA GLU A 279 -27.35 -20.27 41.99
C GLU A 279 -28.27 -19.50 42.95
N GLY A 280 -29.52 -19.94 43.05
CA GLY A 280 -30.55 -19.29 43.86
C GLY A 280 -31.23 -18.10 43.20
N GLU A 281 -30.91 -17.75 41.95
CA GLU A 281 -31.66 -16.73 41.20
C GLU A 281 -33.14 -17.13 41.08
N SER A 282 -34.03 -16.22 41.50
CA SER A 282 -35.48 -16.45 41.60
C SER A 282 -36.30 -15.44 40.81
N SER A 283 -35.67 -14.42 40.22
CA SER A 283 -36.35 -13.43 39.39
C SER A 283 -36.82 -14.05 38.08
N ARG A 284 -38.14 -14.23 37.94
CA ARG A 284 -38.77 -14.77 36.72
C ARG A 284 -38.39 -13.99 35.45
N ALA A 285 -38.20 -12.68 35.55
CA ALA A 285 -37.80 -11.85 34.41
C ALA A 285 -36.35 -12.15 33.97
N VAL A 286 -35.44 -12.37 34.93
CA VAL A 286 -34.04 -12.72 34.66
C VAL A 286 -33.95 -14.12 34.07
N ILE A 287 -34.67 -15.10 34.64
CA ILE A 287 -34.72 -16.48 34.15
C ILE A 287 -35.24 -16.54 32.71
N ARG A 288 -36.33 -15.84 32.38
CA ARG A 288 -36.87 -15.78 31.01
C ARG A 288 -35.89 -15.18 30.01
N ARG A 289 -35.17 -14.11 30.39
CA ARG A 289 -34.18 -13.48 29.51
C ARG A 289 -33.00 -14.42 29.24
N ALA A 290 -32.51 -15.10 30.27
CA ALA A 290 -31.42 -16.07 30.14
C ALA A 290 -31.82 -17.25 29.26
N TYR A 291 -33.02 -17.81 29.46
CA TYR A 291 -33.58 -18.85 28.59
C TYR A 291 -33.66 -18.38 27.14
N HIS A 292 -34.22 -17.19 26.87
CA HIS A 292 -34.31 -16.67 25.51
C HIS A 292 -32.92 -16.58 24.84
N GLN A 293 -31.91 -16.03 25.52
CA GLN A 293 -30.55 -15.95 24.98
C GLN A 293 -29.94 -17.33 24.69
N ARG A 294 -30.07 -18.27 25.64
CA ARG A 294 -29.54 -19.63 25.48
C ARG A 294 -30.28 -20.42 24.40
N SER A 295 -31.60 -20.25 24.31
CA SER A 295 -32.42 -20.89 23.28
C SER A 295 -32.00 -20.44 21.88
N LEU A 296 -31.73 -19.14 21.65
CA LEU A 296 -31.21 -18.64 20.38
C LEU A 296 -29.79 -19.15 20.08
N GLN A 297 -28.96 -19.31 21.11
CA GLN A 297 -27.60 -19.82 20.95
C GLN A 297 -27.58 -21.28 20.50
N TRP A 298 -28.48 -22.10 21.05
CA TRP A 298 -28.51 -23.56 20.88
C TRP A 298 -29.73 -24.07 20.09
N HIS A 299 -30.46 -23.18 19.42
CA HIS A 299 -31.63 -23.58 18.64
C HIS A 299 -31.23 -24.54 17.50
N PRO A 300 -31.95 -25.64 17.28
CA PRO A 300 -31.63 -26.61 16.22
C PRO A 300 -31.46 -25.97 14.84
N ASP A 301 -32.32 -25.01 14.47
CA ASP A 301 -32.26 -24.32 13.18
C ASP A 301 -30.93 -23.60 12.91
N LYS A 302 -30.31 -23.05 13.96
CA LYS A 302 -29.01 -22.36 13.84
C LYS A 302 -27.90 -23.35 13.45
N TRP A 303 -28.03 -24.59 13.87
CA TRP A 303 -27.03 -25.63 13.69
C TRP A 303 -27.40 -26.63 12.60
N HIS A 304 -28.63 -26.62 12.06
CA HIS A 304 -29.09 -27.63 11.09
C HIS A 304 -28.21 -27.72 9.84
N ALA A 305 -27.75 -26.59 9.30
CA ALA A 305 -26.84 -26.57 8.16
C ALA A 305 -25.45 -27.15 8.49
N LEU A 306 -25.00 -27.02 9.74
CA LEU A 306 -23.72 -27.52 10.22
C LEU A 306 -23.80 -28.98 10.69
N ALA A 307 -24.93 -29.38 11.24
CA ALA A 307 -25.20 -30.73 11.71
C ALA A 307 -25.02 -31.75 10.59
N ALA A 308 -25.45 -31.43 9.36
CA ALA A 308 -25.25 -32.28 8.19
C ALA A 308 -23.77 -32.54 7.86
N ALA A 309 -22.86 -31.64 8.28
CA ALA A 309 -21.42 -31.78 8.10
C ALA A 309 -20.71 -32.39 9.32
N LEU A 310 -21.41 -32.58 10.44
CA LEU A 310 -20.87 -33.16 11.67
C LEU A 310 -21.06 -34.68 11.71
N PRO A 311 -20.15 -35.42 12.39
CA PRO A 311 -20.36 -36.83 12.65
C PRO A 311 -21.69 -37.09 13.38
N PRO A 312 -22.39 -38.22 13.13
CA PRO A 312 -23.72 -38.48 13.72
C PRO A 312 -23.80 -38.38 15.25
N VAL A 313 -22.71 -38.72 15.96
CA VAL A 313 -22.65 -38.58 17.44
C VAL A 313 -22.84 -37.13 17.88
N TRP A 314 -22.23 -36.17 17.18
CA TRP A 314 -22.35 -34.74 17.50
C TRP A 314 -23.72 -34.17 17.14
N GLN A 315 -24.36 -34.71 16.10
CA GLN A 315 -25.73 -34.32 15.74
C GLN A 315 -26.71 -34.67 16.86
N GLN A 316 -26.55 -35.86 17.46
CA GLN A 316 -27.38 -36.29 18.60
C GLN A 316 -27.13 -35.43 19.84
N GLU A 317 -25.87 -35.10 20.14
CA GLU A 317 -25.54 -34.23 21.28
C GLU A 317 -26.13 -32.82 21.11
N LEU A 318 -26.02 -32.21 19.93
CA LEU A 318 -26.58 -30.87 19.68
C LEU A 318 -28.09 -30.80 19.88
N VAL A 319 -28.83 -31.82 19.45
CA VAL A 319 -30.28 -31.92 19.69
C VAL A 319 -30.58 -32.06 21.19
N GLY A 320 -29.75 -32.84 21.91
CA GLY A 320 -29.88 -33.02 23.35
C GLY A 320 -29.68 -31.72 24.15
N ILE A 321 -28.76 -30.85 23.71
CA ILE A 321 -28.46 -29.59 24.40
C ILE A 321 -29.68 -28.66 24.48
N TYR A 322 -30.44 -28.51 23.39
CA TYR A 322 -31.62 -27.66 23.40
C TYR A 322 -32.71 -28.19 24.35
N ALA A 323 -32.85 -29.51 24.44
CA ALA A 323 -33.75 -30.16 25.39
C ALA A 323 -33.32 -29.90 26.85
N LEU A 324 -32.02 -29.98 27.15
CA LEU A 324 -31.47 -29.64 28.47
C LEU A 324 -31.76 -28.19 28.87
N ILE A 325 -31.59 -27.24 27.95
CA ILE A 325 -31.87 -25.81 28.19
C ILE A 325 -33.36 -25.59 28.49
N THR A 326 -34.25 -26.27 27.76
CA THR A 326 -35.70 -26.19 27.96
C THR A 326 -36.11 -26.80 29.31
N GLN A 327 -35.56 -27.98 29.64
CA GLN A 327 -35.80 -28.63 30.93
C GLN A 327 -35.33 -27.79 32.12
N ALA A 328 -34.16 -27.14 31.99
CA ALA A 328 -33.64 -26.24 33.02
C ALA A 328 -34.58 -25.05 33.26
N TYR A 329 -35.12 -24.46 32.20
CA TYR A 329 -36.11 -23.38 32.33
C TYR A 329 -37.40 -23.83 33.01
N ASP A 330 -37.91 -25.01 32.66
CA ASP A 330 -39.11 -25.57 33.31
C ASP A 330 -38.88 -25.85 34.81
N GLN A 331 -37.70 -26.33 35.19
CA GLN A 331 -37.35 -26.57 36.59
C GLN A 331 -37.32 -25.28 37.42
N LEU A 332 -36.82 -24.18 36.85
CA LEU A 332 -36.68 -22.90 37.55
C LEU A 332 -37.94 -22.04 37.56
N THR A 333 -38.98 -22.41 36.80
CA THR A 333 -40.22 -21.62 36.68
C THR A 333 -41.45 -22.27 37.31
N ARG A 334 -41.36 -23.55 37.69
CA ARG A 334 -42.34 -24.22 38.55
C ARG A 334 -42.36 -23.61 39.94
#